data_AF-A0A0B0NBM1-F1
#
_entry.id   AF-A0A0B0NBM1-F1
#
_cell.length_a   1.000
_cell.length_b   1.000
_cell.length_c   1.000
_cell.angle_alpha   90.00
_cell.angle_beta   90.00
_cell.angle_gamma   90.00
#
_symmetry.space_group_name_H-M   'P 1'
#
loop_
_entity.id
_entity.type
_entity.pdbx_description
1 polymer ?
#
loop_
_entity_poly.entity_id
_entity_poly.type
_entity_poly.pdbx_seq_one_letter_code
_entity_poly.pdbx_strand_id
1 'polypeptide(L)'
;MKKETIPMDAKLMFLWMTWIFQLHNHNQLETKVIPHYQKKKKKIFDASDSSTSFNDVVILLAENIRGIGLEINKSIAFEVLIQQKSEMAIQESALKLYPTLCEVEGLTEDECYHALSKIPDHPTQMLIFFSLPSAVRLKWVGRFLADH
;
A
#
# COMPACT_ATOMS: atom_id res chain seq x y z
N MET A 1 14.75 -22.82 -23.22
CA MET A 1 14.57 -21.94 -22.05
C MET A 1 13.19 -22.25 -21.46
N LYS A 2 13.11 -22.75 -20.21
CA LYS A 2 11.82 -23.04 -19.56
C LYS A 2 11.23 -21.71 -19.08
N LYS A 3 10.06 -21.31 -19.59
CA LYS A 3 9.30 -20.16 -19.08
C LYS A 3 8.70 -20.58 -17.75
N GLU A 4 9.21 -20.06 -16.63
CA GLU A 4 8.54 -20.16 -15.34
C GLU A 4 7.43 -19.11 -15.33
N THR A 5 6.20 -19.55 -15.61
CA THR A 5 5.00 -18.74 -15.37
C THR A 5 4.84 -18.62 -13.86
N ILE A 6 5.18 -17.48 -13.27
CA ILE A 6 4.87 -17.19 -11.88
C ILE A 6 3.37 -16.83 -11.85
N PRO A 7 2.47 -17.69 -11.37
CA PRO A 7 1.07 -17.33 -11.26
C PRO A 7 0.97 -16.23 -10.22
N MET A 8 0.42 -15.08 -10.58
CA MET A 8 -0.01 -14.10 -9.59
C MET A 8 -0.98 -14.82 -8.65
N ASP A 9 -0.60 -14.89 -7.37
CA ASP A 9 -1.40 -15.52 -6.34
C ASP A 9 -2.78 -14.84 -6.32
N ALA A 10 -3.84 -15.64 -6.46
CA ALA A 10 -5.22 -15.16 -6.41
C ALA A 10 -5.48 -14.33 -5.14
N LYS A 11 -4.74 -14.60 -4.06
CA LYS A 11 -4.77 -13.84 -2.81
C LYS A 11 -4.27 -12.41 -2.98
N LEU A 12 -3.21 -12.20 -3.75
CA LEU A 12 -2.66 -10.88 -4.09
C LEU A 12 -3.62 -10.08 -4.97
N MET A 13 -4.27 -10.73 -5.94
CA MET A 13 -5.31 -10.09 -6.76
C MET A 13 -6.52 -9.66 -5.93
N PHE A 14 -6.99 -10.52 -5.01
CA PHE A 14 -8.10 -10.19 -4.11
C PHE A 14 -7.76 -9.05 -3.15
N LEU A 15 -6.54 -9.02 -2.62
CA LEU A 15 -6.07 -7.93 -1.76
C LEU A 15 -6.01 -6.61 -2.52
N TRP A 16 -5.49 -6.62 -3.75
CA TRP A 16 -5.42 -5.43 -4.60
C TRP A 16 -6.81 -4.86 -4.94
N MET A 17 -7.76 -5.73 -5.33
CA MET A 17 -9.15 -5.34 -5.61
C MET A 17 -9.88 -4.82 -4.36
N THR A 18 -9.66 -5.46 -3.21
CA THR A 18 -10.23 -5.01 -1.93
C THR A 18 -9.70 -3.63 -1.54
N TRP A 19 -8.42 -3.38 -1.80
CA TRP A 19 -7.77 -2.12 -1.48
C TRP A 19 -8.29 -0.95 -2.35
N ILE A 20 -8.46 -1.16 -3.66
CA ILE A 20 -9.10 -0.18 -4.55
C ILE A 20 -10.54 0.15 -4.09
N PHE A 21 -11.30 -0.87 -3.68
CA PHE A 21 -12.65 -0.69 -3.18
C PHE A 21 -12.69 0.10 -1.85
N GLN A 22 -11.76 -0.17 -0.94
CA GLN A 22 -11.64 0.54 0.35
C GLN A 22 -11.20 2.00 0.17
N LEU A 23 -10.26 2.27 -0.74
CA LEU A 23 -9.80 3.62 -1.06
C LEU A 23 -10.96 4.51 -1.55
N HIS A 24 -11.89 3.93 -2.33
CA HIS A 24 -13.05 4.65 -2.82
C HIS A 24 -14.13 4.89 -1.74
N ASN A 25 -14.17 4.07 -0.69
CA ASN A 25 -15.18 4.10 0.37
C ASN A 25 -14.74 4.90 1.61
N HIS A 26 -13.43 5.06 1.84
CA HIS A 26 -12.89 5.83 2.98
C HIS A 26 -13.25 7.32 2.95
N ASN A 27 -13.44 7.90 1.75
CA ASN A 27 -13.82 9.31 1.61
C ASN A 27 -15.27 9.65 2.04
N GLN A 28 -16.09 8.65 2.45
CA GLN A 28 -17.47 8.88 2.92
C GLN A 28 -17.67 8.71 4.45
N LEU A 29 -16.69 8.22 5.21
CA LEU A 29 -16.94 7.66 6.54
C LEU A 29 -16.35 8.47 7.72
N GLU A 30 -15.96 9.73 7.54
CA GLU A 30 -15.50 10.61 8.63
C GLU A 30 -16.62 11.21 9.51
N THR A 31 -17.83 10.65 9.50
CA THR A 31 -18.92 11.10 10.38
C THR A 31 -19.65 9.96 11.05
N LYS A 32 -19.06 9.39 12.13
CA LYS A 32 -19.83 8.96 13.30
C LYS A 32 -18.94 8.61 14.50
N VAL A 33 -19.06 9.48 15.49
CA VAL A 33 -18.66 9.39 16.92
C VAL A 33 -19.22 8.11 17.59
N ILE A 34 -18.62 7.68 18.73
CA ILE A 34 -19.23 7.18 20.00
C ILE A 34 -18.28 6.15 20.71
N PRO A 35 -18.19 6.04 22.07
CA PRO A 35 -18.02 7.04 23.14
C PRO A 35 -16.95 6.62 24.19
N HIS A 36 -16.69 7.52 25.13
CA HIS A 36 -15.85 7.39 26.31
C HIS A 36 -16.45 6.45 27.39
N TYR A 37 -15.63 5.54 27.95
CA TYR A 37 -16.01 4.64 29.06
C TYR A 37 -15.20 5.00 30.32
N GLN A 38 -15.84 5.62 31.33
CA GLN A 38 -15.24 5.74 32.67
C GLN A 38 -15.80 4.68 33.60
N LYS A 39 -14.90 3.99 34.31
CA LYS A 39 -15.27 3.07 35.40
C LYS A 39 -14.75 3.63 36.73
N LYS A 40 -15.66 4.11 37.57
CA LYS A 40 -15.42 4.48 38.98
C LYS A 40 -15.00 3.25 39.79
N LYS A 41 -14.09 3.43 40.77
CA LYS A 41 -14.06 2.69 42.06
C LYS A 41 -13.37 3.50 43.16
N LYS A 42 -13.79 3.26 44.41
CA LYS A 42 -13.81 4.14 45.59
C LYS A 42 -12.83 3.66 46.71
N LYS A 43 -12.06 4.60 47.31
CA LYS A 43 -11.54 4.81 48.72
C LYS A 43 -11.31 3.57 49.65
N ILE A 44 -10.33 3.40 50.55
CA ILE A 44 -9.20 4.12 51.23
C ILE A 44 -8.28 3.03 51.84
N PHE A 45 -6.96 3.25 52.01
CA PHE A 45 -6.19 2.72 53.16
C PHE A 45 -4.99 3.67 53.45
N ASP A 46 -4.74 3.97 54.72
CA ASP A 46 -3.79 4.98 55.20
C ASP A 46 -2.67 4.34 56.04
N ALA A 47 -1.52 5.01 56.08
CA ALA A 47 -0.30 4.79 56.87
C ALA A 47 0.78 3.77 56.39
N SER A 48 1.87 4.39 55.91
CA SER A 48 3.30 4.15 56.15
C SER A 48 4.12 3.19 55.27
N ASP A 49 5.25 3.76 54.84
CA ASP A 49 6.48 3.19 54.32
C ASP A 49 6.55 2.91 52.81
N SER A 50 7.50 3.63 52.19
CA SER A 50 7.85 3.70 50.76
C SER A 50 8.20 2.33 50.16
N SER A 51 7.20 1.49 49.98
CA SER A 51 7.21 0.39 49.03
C SER A 51 6.40 0.83 47.83
N THR A 52 7.02 0.91 46.65
CA THR A 52 6.26 1.02 45.40
C THR A 52 5.29 -0.15 45.39
N SER A 53 3.99 0.14 45.54
CA SER A 53 3.03 -0.92 45.74
C SER A 53 2.96 -1.76 44.45
N PHE A 54 2.62 -3.04 44.56
CA PHE A 54 2.42 -3.89 43.39
C PHE A 54 1.51 -3.23 42.35
N ASN A 55 0.51 -2.47 42.81
CA ASN A 55 -0.38 -1.71 41.95
C ASN A 55 0.33 -0.61 41.16
N ASP A 56 1.30 0.09 41.77
CA ASP A 56 2.06 1.15 41.09
C ASP A 56 2.95 0.56 39.98
N VAL A 57 3.55 -0.62 40.22
CA VAL A 57 4.33 -1.36 39.21
C VAL A 57 3.43 -1.84 38.07
N VAL A 58 2.24 -2.36 38.38
CA VAL A 58 1.25 -2.78 37.38
C VAL A 58 0.76 -1.60 36.53
N ILE A 59 0.51 -0.45 37.17
CA ILE A 59 0.13 0.78 36.46
C ILE A 59 1.27 1.17 35.51
N LEU A 60 2.50 1.30 36.01
CA LEU A 60 3.66 1.70 35.20
C LEU A 60 3.89 0.76 34.01
N LEU A 61 3.74 -0.56 34.21
CA LEU A 61 3.83 -1.54 33.12
C LEU A 61 2.74 -1.33 32.07
N ALA A 62 1.49 -1.11 32.49
CA ALA A 62 0.38 -0.84 31.59
C ALA A 62 0.59 0.47 30.80
N GLU A 63 1.18 1.49 31.41
CA GLU A 63 1.54 2.74 30.73
C GLU A 63 2.65 2.55 29.70
N ASN A 64 3.70 1.78 30.03
CA ASN A 64 4.78 1.46 29.12
C ASN A 64 4.29 0.63 27.92
N ILE A 65 3.44 -0.38 28.16
CA ILE A 65 2.83 -1.18 27.08
C ILE A 65 1.96 -0.31 26.18
N ARG A 66 1.16 0.60 26.77
CA ARG A 66 0.35 1.57 26.01
C ARG A 66 1.22 2.51 25.18
N GLY A 67 2.33 2.99 25.75
CA GLY A 67 3.31 3.85 25.06
C GLY A 67 3.95 3.14 23.86
N ILE A 68 4.48 1.93 24.07
CA ILE A 68 5.05 1.10 23.01
C ILE A 68 4.00 0.81 21.92
N GLY A 69 2.76 0.52 22.31
CA GLY A 69 1.66 0.30 21.37
C GLY A 69 1.38 1.51 20.48
N LEU A 70 1.46 2.73 21.03
CA LEU A 70 1.30 3.97 20.26
C LEU A 70 2.46 4.19 19.29
N GLU A 71 3.69 3.94 19.72
CA GLU A 71 4.87 4.06 18.87
C GLU A 71 4.85 3.07 17.69
N ILE A 72 4.47 1.80 17.95
CA ILE A 72 4.28 0.79 16.91
C ILE A 72 3.19 1.23 15.92
N ASN A 73 2.05 1.71 16.41
CA ASN A 73 0.96 2.18 15.55
C ASN A 73 1.46 3.31 14.63
N LYS A 74 2.15 4.31 15.20
CA LYS A 74 2.73 5.41 14.43
C LYS A 74 3.76 4.92 13.40
N SER A 75 4.61 3.97 13.76
CA SER A 75 5.61 3.39 12.85
C SER A 75 4.94 2.67 11.68
N ILE A 76 3.91 1.87 11.94
CA ILE A 76 3.14 1.17 10.90
C ILE A 76 2.44 2.17 9.98
N ALA A 77 1.78 3.19 10.55
CA ALA A 77 1.11 4.22 9.76
C ALA A 77 2.10 4.96 8.84
N PHE A 78 3.30 5.25 9.34
CA PHE A 78 4.35 5.91 8.56
C PHE A 78 4.89 5.01 7.44
N GLU A 79 5.12 3.73 7.71
CA GLU A 79 5.56 2.76 6.71
C GLU A 79 4.52 2.60 5.59
N VAL A 80 3.24 2.43 5.95
CA VAL A 80 2.13 2.35 4.99
C VAL A 80 2.05 3.60 4.13
N LEU A 81 2.23 4.78 4.72
CA LEU A 81 2.23 6.05 3.98
C LEU A 81 3.39 6.11 2.97
N ILE A 82 4.59 5.66 3.34
CA ILE A 82 5.74 5.60 2.42
C ILE A 82 5.46 4.64 1.27
N GLN A 83 4.95 3.44 1.57
CA GLN A 83 4.60 2.45 0.56
C GLN A 83 3.55 3.01 -0.40
N GLN A 84 2.47 3.58 0.11
CA GLN A 84 1.43 4.19 -0.70
C GLN A 84 1.97 5.31 -1.59
N LYS A 85 2.85 6.18 -1.06
CA LYS A 85 3.46 7.25 -1.85
C LYS A 85 4.35 6.71 -2.96
N SER A 86 5.12 5.66 -2.70
CA SER A 86 5.94 5.01 -3.72
C SER A 86 5.09 4.34 -4.82
N GLU A 87 3.99 3.67 -4.44
CA GLU A 87 3.07 3.06 -5.38
C GLU A 87 2.39 4.10 -6.28
N MET A 88 1.91 5.20 -5.70
CA MET A 88 1.34 6.32 -6.47
C MET A 88 2.36 6.90 -7.45
N ALA A 89 3.63 7.06 -7.05
CA ALA A 89 4.69 7.55 -7.92
C ALA A 89 4.97 6.60 -9.09
N ILE A 90 4.97 5.28 -8.85
CA ILE A 90 5.13 4.26 -9.89
C ILE A 90 3.95 4.32 -10.87
N GLN A 91 2.71 4.39 -10.37
CA GLN A 91 1.52 4.52 -11.21
C GLN A 91 1.54 5.79 -12.06
N GLU A 92 1.90 6.93 -11.47
CA GLU A 92 2.03 8.20 -12.19
C GLU A 92 3.10 8.12 -13.28
N SER A 93 4.23 7.48 -12.98
CA SER A 93 5.30 7.26 -13.97
C SER A 93 4.83 6.36 -15.11
N ALA A 94 4.07 5.29 -14.83
CA ALA A 94 3.55 4.37 -15.83
C ALA A 94 2.56 5.06 -16.79
N LEU A 95 1.73 5.96 -16.27
CA LEU A 95 0.81 6.78 -17.08
C LEU A 95 1.53 7.75 -18.02
N LYS A 96 2.68 8.28 -17.59
CA LYS A 96 3.47 9.23 -18.38
C LYS A 96 4.43 8.54 -19.36
N LEU A 97 4.79 7.28 -19.09
CA LEU A 97 5.82 6.56 -19.83
C LEU A 97 5.55 6.47 -21.34
N TYR A 98 4.36 6.00 -21.74
CA TYR A 98 4.03 5.84 -23.15
C TYR A 98 3.98 7.19 -23.90
N PRO A 99 3.26 8.23 -23.42
CA PRO A 99 3.32 9.56 -24.02
C PRO A 99 4.74 10.10 -24.17
N THR A 100 5.57 9.98 -23.13
CA THR A 100 6.96 10.45 -23.17
C THR A 100 7.78 9.71 -24.21
N LEU A 101 7.60 8.39 -24.37
CA LEU A 101 8.29 7.63 -25.43
C LEU A 101 7.83 8.05 -26.83
N CYS A 102 6.57 8.40 -27.01
CA CYS A 102 6.06 8.90 -28.30
C CYS A 102 6.62 10.28 -28.69
N GLU A 103 7.09 11.07 -27.72
CA GLU A 103 7.69 12.38 -27.95
C GLU A 103 9.19 12.30 -28.30
N VAL A 104 9.82 11.13 -28.14
CA VAL A 104 11.24 10.95 -28.45
C VAL A 104 11.45 10.96 -29.97
N GLU A 105 12.15 11.98 -30.47
CA GLU A 105 12.48 12.09 -31.88
C GLU A 105 13.35 10.92 -32.35
N GLY A 106 12.98 10.34 -33.49
CA GLY A 106 13.68 9.19 -34.09
C GLY A 106 13.26 7.83 -33.54
N LEU A 107 12.40 7.76 -32.51
CA LEU A 107 11.85 6.49 -32.03
C LEU A 107 10.62 6.09 -32.85
N THR A 108 10.64 4.89 -33.42
CA THR A 108 9.48 4.33 -34.13
C THR A 108 8.44 3.76 -33.14
N GLU A 109 7.19 3.61 -33.60
CA GLU A 109 6.11 3.00 -32.78
C GLU A 109 6.52 1.59 -32.29
N ASP A 110 7.24 0.85 -33.15
CA ASP A 110 7.67 -0.52 -32.91
C ASP A 110 8.74 -0.60 -31.82
N GLU A 111 9.72 0.31 -31.86
CA GLU A 111 10.75 0.42 -30.83
C GLU A 111 10.18 0.86 -29.48
N CYS A 112 9.15 1.73 -29.49
CA CYS A 112 8.43 2.10 -28.28
C CYS A 112 7.75 0.88 -27.63
N TYR A 113 7.03 0.07 -28.41
CA TYR A 113 6.40 -1.14 -27.89
C TYR A 113 7.42 -2.16 -27.41
N HIS A 114 8.54 -2.30 -28.12
CA HIS A 114 9.63 -3.18 -27.71
C HIS A 114 10.27 -2.71 -26.40
N ALA A 115 10.49 -1.40 -26.22
CA ALA A 115 11.00 -0.85 -24.97
C ALA A 115 10.05 -1.12 -23.79
N LEU A 116 8.74 -0.97 -24.00
CA LEU A 116 7.72 -1.27 -22.99
C LEU A 116 7.66 -2.77 -22.64
N SER A 117 7.88 -3.67 -23.60
CA SER A 117 7.84 -5.12 -23.35
C SER A 117 9.07 -5.65 -22.60
N LYS A 118 10.19 -4.90 -22.60
CA LYS A 118 11.43 -5.27 -21.90
C LYS A 118 11.40 -5.06 -20.38
N ILE A 119 10.37 -4.39 -19.86
CA ILE A 119 10.24 -4.18 -18.42
C ILE A 119 9.94 -5.55 -17.78
N PRO A 120 10.84 -6.09 -16.92
CA PRO A 120 10.84 -7.51 -16.58
C PRO A 120 9.78 -7.90 -15.55
N ASP A 121 9.24 -6.94 -14.80
CA ASP A 121 8.33 -7.20 -13.68
C ASP A 121 6.87 -7.31 -14.16
N HIS A 122 6.25 -8.48 -13.97
CA HIS A 122 4.86 -8.75 -14.41
C HIS A 122 3.82 -7.76 -13.84
N PRO A 123 3.82 -7.42 -12.53
CA PRO A 123 3.01 -6.33 -12.01
C PRO A 123 3.21 -5.01 -12.75
N THR A 124 4.46 -4.61 -12.98
CA THR A 124 4.78 -3.38 -13.71
C THR A 124 4.32 -3.43 -15.18
N GLN A 125 4.45 -4.58 -15.85
CA GLN A 125 3.93 -4.80 -17.21
C GLN A 125 2.40 -4.63 -17.25
N MET A 126 1.67 -5.14 -16.26
CA MET A 126 0.22 -4.93 -16.15
C MET A 126 -0.12 -3.46 -15.93
N LEU A 127 0.61 -2.76 -15.05
CA LEU A 127 0.42 -1.32 -14.82
C LEU A 127 0.65 -0.50 -16.09
N ILE A 128 1.65 -0.85 -16.90
CA ILE A 128 1.90 -0.23 -18.20
C ILE A 128 0.73 -0.51 -19.14
N PHE A 129 0.30 -1.76 -19.26
CA PHE A 129 -0.83 -2.14 -20.12
C PHE A 129 -2.11 -1.34 -19.79
N PHE A 130 -2.45 -1.21 -18.51
CA PHE A 130 -3.62 -0.45 -18.09
C PHE A 130 -3.45 1.07 -18.29
N SER A 131 -2.21 1.55 -18.21
CA SER A 131 -1.85 2.95 -18.48
C SER A 131 -1.92 3.32 -19.96
N LEU A 132 -1.83 2.35 -20.88
CA LEU A 132 -1.91 2.61 -22.32
C LEU A 132 -3.31 3.10 -22.75
N PRO A 133 -3.39 4.02 -23.74
CA PRO A 133 -4.65 4.38 -24.38
C PRO A 133 -5.37 3.13 -24.92
N SER A 134 -6.70 3.08 -24.82
CA SER A 134 -7.47 1.88 -25.21
C SER A 134 -7.22 1.45 -26.67
N ALA A 135 -6.98 2.39 -27.58
CA ALA A 135 -6.70 2.11 -28.99
C ALA A 135 -5.35 1.41 -29.20
N VAL A 136 -4.42 1.55 -28.25
CA VAL A 136 -3.04 1.06 -28.33
C VAL A 136 -2.89 -0.31 -27.68
N ARG A 137 -3.74 -0.65 -26.70
CA ARG A 137 -3.67 -1.90 -25.92
C ARG A 137 -3.65 -3.16 -26.79
N LEU A 138 -4.50 -3.25 -27.81
CA LEU A 138 -4.55 -4.43 -28.70
C LEU A 138 -3.27 -4.61 -29.51
N LYS A 139 -2.70 -3.51 -30.05
CA LYS A 139 -1.42 -3.55 -30.76
C LYS A 139 -0.29 -4.00 -29.84
N TRP A 140 -0.27 -3.47 -28.62
CA TRP A 140 0.73 -3.83 -27.62
C TRP A 140 0.65 -5.32 -27.27
N VAL A 141 -0.54 -5.87 -27.01
CA VAL A 141 -0.71 -7.31 -26.71
C VAL A 141 -0.22 -8.19 -27.87
N GLY A 142 -0.57 -7.82 -29.11
CA GLY A 142 -0.11 -8.57 -30.30
C GLY A 142 1.42 -8.64 -30.39
N ARG A 143 2.11 -7.53 -30.14
CA ARG A 143 3.58 -7.46 -30.14
C ARG A 143 4.21 -8.13 -28.92
N PHE A 144 3.60 -7.95 -27.75
CA PHE A 144 4.05 -8.57 -26.49
C PHE A 144 4.06 -10.10 -26.59
N LEU A 145 3.04 -10.68 -27.21
CA LEU A 145 2.94 -12.13 -27.45
C LEU A 145 3.90 -12.63 -28.54
N ALA A 146 4.28 -11.77 -29.50
CA ALA A 146 5.22 -12.14 -30.55
C ALA A 146 6.69 -12.17 -30.05
N ASP A 147 7.02 -11.30 -29.08
CA ASP A 147 8.38 -11.16 -28.52
C ASP A 147 8.69 -12.17 -27.38
N HIS A 148 7.69 -12.92 -26.89
CA HIS A 148 7.83 -13.88 -25.79
C HIS A 148 7.63 -15.33 -26.22
#